data_AF-A0A920LKJ7-F1
#
_entry.id   AF-A0A920LKJ7-F1
#
_cell.length_a   1.000
_cell.length_b   1.000
_cell.length_c   1.000
_cell.angle_alpha   90.00
_cell.angle_beta   90.00
_cell.angle_gamma   90.00
#
_symmetry.space_group_name_H-M   'P 1'
#
loop_
_entity.id
_entity.type
_entity.pdbx_description
1 polymer ?
#
loop_
_entity_poly.entity_id
_entity_poly.type
_entity_poly.pdbx_seq_one_letter_code
_entity_poly.pdbx_strand_id
1 'polypeptide(L)'
;MRAKYKIHYLDDKIKVKKSDFFNEEIKQNTFVIFNPPYGERIKIKDKEFYNNIGTTLKHNYLNSEIWIISADLENMKFIGLKPTSKHKVINSSLECSFRQYLIYSGSKKQKNSE
;
A
#
# COMPACT_ATOMS: atom_id res chain seq x y z
N MET A 1 -0.76 -15.06 0.08
CA MET A 1 -0.40 -15.32 -1.33
C MET A 1 -0.56 -16.80 -1.63
N ARG A 2 -1.30 -17.15 -2.68
CA ARG A 2 -1.29 -18.51 -3.24
C ARG A 2 -0.68 -18.36 -4.64
N ALA A 3 0.62 -18.61 -4.78
CA ALA A 3 1.30 -18.53 -6.07
C ALA A 3 0.72 -19.64 -6.96
N LYS A 4 -0.06 -19.26 -7.98
CA LYS A 4 -0.67 -20.21 -8.93
C LYS A 4 0.33 -20.73 -9.97
N TYR A 5 1.48 -20.08 -10.10
CA TYR A 5 2.51 -20.43 -11.07
C TYR A 5 3.87 -20.42 -10.37
N LYS A 6 4.50 -21.59 -10.29
CA LYS A 6 5.89 -21.73 -9.87
C LYS A 6 6.75 -21.45 -11.10
N ILE A 7 7.29 -20.23 -11.20
CA ILE A 7 8.20 -19.86 -12.28
C ILE A 7 9.59 -20.35 -11.85
N HIS A 8 9.98 -21.53 -12.33
CA HIS A 8 11.19 -22.26 -11.94
C HIS A 8 12.50 -21.44 -11.98
N TYR A 9 12.57 -20.34 -12.73
CA TYR A 9 13.75 -19.49 -12.86
C TYR A 9 13.91 -18.43 -11.74
N LEU A 10 12.93 -18.27 -10.86
CA LEU A 10 12.90 -17.20 -9.85
C LEU A 10 12.96 -17.72 -8.41
N ASP A 11 13.07 -19.03 -8.22
CA ASP A 11 12.99 -19.67 -6.89
C ASP A 11 14.05 -19.11 -5.92
N ASP A 12 15.26 -18.78 -6.39
CA ASP A 12 16.33 -18.22 -5.55
C ASP A 12 16.22 -16.70 -5.33
N LYS A 13 15.38 -16.01 -6.13
CA LYS A 13 15.22 -14.55 -6.12
C LYS A 13 13.95 -14.10 -5.40
N ILE A 14 12.98 -15.01 -5.19
CA ILE A 14 11.70 -14.72 -4.56
C ILE A 14 11.60 -15.45 -3.23
N LYS A 15 11.58 -14.69 -2.14
CA LYS A 15 11.28 -15.21 -0.81
C LYS A 15 9.81 -15.01 -0.50
N VAL A 16 9.11 -16.10 -0.19
CA VAL A 16 7.70 -16.05 0.23
C VAL A 16 7.63 -16.24 1.74
N LYS A 17 7.05 -15.26 2.43
CA LYS A 17 6.79 -15.30 3.88
C LYS A 17 5.29 -15.11 4.12
N LYS A 18 4.75 -15.84 5.10
CA LYS A 18 3.45 -15.51 5.69
C LYS A 18 3.68 -14.49 6.79
N SER A 19 3.18 -13.27 6.59
CA SER A 19 3.22 -12.21 7.60
C SER A 19 1.91 -11.43 7.58
N ASP A 20 1.70 -10.68 8.65
CA ASP A 20 0.64 -9.69 8.74
C ASP A 20 1.21 -8.33 8.34
N PHE A 21 0.63 -7.72 7.32
CA PHE A 21 1.03 -6.41 6.82
C PHE A 21 1.04 -5.34 7.92
N PHE A 22 0.05 -5.38 8.83
CA PHE A 22 -0.12 -4.35 9.86
C PHE A 22 0.96 -4.40 10.95
N ASN A 23 1.61 -5.55 11.11
CA ASN A 23 2.60 -5.83 12.14
C ASN A 23 4.03 -6.02 11.58
N GLU A 24 4.21 -5.92 10.26
CA GLU A 24 5.53 -6.08 9.64
C GLU A 24 6.29 -4.76 9.67
N GLU A 25 7.57 -4.83 10.02
CA GLU A 25 8.56 -3.77 9.83
C GLU A 25 9.43 -4.10 8.61
N ILE A 26 9.65 -3.11 7.76
CA ILE A 26 10.46 -3.27 6.56
C ILE A 26 11.78 -2.51 6.69
N LYS A 27 12.75 -2.90 5.88
CA LYS A 27 13.98 -2.12 5.73
C LYS A 27 13.63 -0.75 5.13
N GLN A 28 14.33 0.29 5.57
CA GLN A 28 14.22 1.60 4.93
C GLN A 28 14.61 1.51 3.44
N ASN A 29 14.13 2.45 2.63
CA ASN A 29 14.36 2.50 1.19
C ASN A 29 13.84 1.27 0.44
N THR A 30 12.78 0.64 0.95
CA THR A 30 12.11 -0.47 0.26
C THR A 30 11.04 0.07 -0.69
N PHE A 31 10.91 -0.59 -1.84
CA PHE A 31 9.80 -0.41 -2.75
C PHE A 31 8.73 -1.48 -2.49
N VAL A 32 7.50 -1.05 -2.18
CA VAL A 32 6.40 -1.96 -1.82
C VAL A 32 5.23 -1.75 -2.77
N ILE A 33 4.71 -2.85 -3.32
CA ILE A 33 3.40 -2.86 -3.99
C ILE A 33 2.43 -3.63 -3.12
N PHE A 34 1.31 -3.00 -2.80
CA PHE A 34 0.25 -3.59 -2.00
C PHE A 34 -1.07 -3.58 -2.77
N ASN A 35 -1.63 -4.77 -2.95
CA ASN A 35 -2.96 -4.98 -3.51
C ASN A 35 -3.89 -5.43 -2.37
N PRO A 36 -4.36 -4.50 -1.52
CA PRO A 36 -5.27 -4.83 -0.44
C PRO A 36 -6.50 -5.55 -0.99
N PRO A 37 -7.13 -6.43 -0.21
CA PRO A 37 -8.44 -6.91 -0.58
C PRO A 37 -9.42 -5.72 -0.72
N TYR A 38 -10.20 -5.69 -1.80
CA TYR A 38 -11.20 -4.66 -2.08
C TYR A 38 -12.43 -5.26 -2.79
N GLY A 39 -13.52 -4.49 -2.86
CA GLY A 39 -14.79 -4.90 -3.47
C GLY A 39 -15.76 -5.52 -2.46
N GLU A 40 -16.68 -6.37 -2.92
CA GLU A 40 -17.77 -6.90 -2.08
C GLU A 40 -17.33 -7.74 -0.87
N ARG A 41 -16.04 -8.03 -0.74
CA ARG A 41 -15.48 -8.92 0.27
C ARG A 41 -15.31 -8.27 1.65
N ILE A 42 -15.34 -6.93 1.80
CA ILE A 42 -14.99 -6.24 3.08
C ILE A 42 -15.97 -5.11 3.50
N LYS A 43 -17.20 -5.09 2.97
CA LYS A 43 -18.17 -3.97 3.15
C LYS A 43 -18.39 -3.43 4.59
N ILE A 44 -18.10 -4.18 5.66
CA ILE A 44 -18.39 -3.80 7.05
C ILE A 44 -17.20 -3.08 7.74
N LYS A 45 -15.96 -3.18 7.22
CA LYS A 45 -14.75 -2.65 7.91
C LYS A 45 -13.82 -1.81 7.04
N ASP A 46 -14.27 -1.37 5.86
CA ASP A 46 -13.41 -0.69 4.88
C ASP A 46 -12.72 0.55 5.48
N LYS A 47 -13.46 1.47 6.13
CA LYS A 47 -12.87 2.69 6.71
C LYS A 47 -11.76 2.42 7.73
N GLU A 48 -11.99 1.53 8.69
CA GLU A 48 -11.01 1.18 9.72
C GLU A 48 -9.78 0.51 9.10
N PHE A 49 -9.99 -0.36 8.13
CA PHE A 49 -8.92 -1.03 7.39
C PHE A 49 -8.02 -0.01 6.67
N TYR A 50 -8.58 0.96 5.96
CA TYR A 50 -7.78 1.99 5.29
C TYR A 50 -7.10 2.95 6.27
N ASN A 51 -7.72 3.28 7.40
CA ASN A 51 -7.06 4.02 8.49
C ASN A 51 -5.83 3.25 9.01
N ASN A 52 -5.99 1.95 9.27
CA ASN A 52 -4.90 1.11 9.78
C ASN A 52 -3.75 1.01 8.76
N ILE A 53 -4.04 0.96 7.46
CA ILE A 53 -3.00 1.06 6.42
C ILE A 53 -2.19 2.36 6.62
N GLY A 54 -2.88 3.49 6.73
CA GLY A 54 -2.24 4.79 6.93
C GLY A 54 -1.31 4.83 8.14
N THR A 55 -1.79 4.32 9.28
CA THR A 55 -1.03 4.21 10.53
C THR A 55 0.18 3.30 10.34
N THR A 56 0.00 2.09 9.84
CA THR A 56 1.09 1.13 9.60
C THR A 56 2.16 1.73 8.70
N LEU A 57 1.80 2.41 7.61
CA LEU A 57 2.78 3.02 6.73
C LEU A 57 3.63 4.09 7.45
N LYS A 58 3.01 4.95 8.25
CA LYS A 58 3.71 6.02 8.98
C LYS A 58 4.70 5.49 10.02
N HIS A 59 4.39 4.35 10.66
CA HIS A 59 5.21 3.82 11.74
C HIS A 59 6.24 2.79 11.26
N ASN A 60 5.86 1.90 10.35
CA ASN A 60 6.66 0.70 10.04
C ASN A 60 7.33 0.76 8.66
N TYR A 61 6.95 1.70 7.80
CA TYR A 61 7.39 1.80 6.40
C TYR A 61 8.10 3.12 6.11
N LEU A 62 8.81 3.67 7.10
CA LEU A 62 9.55 4.94 6.95
C LEU A 62 10.58 4.87 5.82
N ASN A 63 10.81 6.03 5.19
CA ASN A 63 11.77 6.23 4.10
C ASN A 63 11.58 5.24 2.93
N SER A 64 10.33 4.89 2.62
CA SER A 64 10.00 3.86 1.63
C SER A 64 8.99 4.37 0.60
N GLU A 65 8.99 3.74 -0.56
CA GLU A 65 8.08 4.03 -1.66
C GLU A 65 7.00 2.96 -1.72
N ILE A 66 5.75 3.37 -1.52
CA ILE A 66 4.62 2.45 -1.39
C ILE A 66 3.60 2.72 -2.49
N TRP A 67 3.21 1.68 -3.20
CA TRP A 67 2.19 1.74 -4.23
C TRP A 67 0.99 0.87 -3.85
N ILE A 68 -0.20 1.47 -3.81
CA ILE A 68 -1.45 0.79 -3.44
C ILE A 68 -2.42 0.82 -4.60
N ILE A 69 -2.98 -0.34 -4.97
CA ILE A 69 -4.06 -0.47 -5.94
C ILE A 69 -5.39 -0.82 -5.24
N SER A 70 -6.45 -0.07 -5.52
CA SER A 70 -7.79 -0.38 -5.00
C SER A 70 -8.92 0.10 -5.93
N ALA A 71 -10.02 -0.66 -5.97
CA ALA A 71 -11.29 -0.24 -6.56
C ALA A 71 -12.13 0.65 -5.62
N ASP A 72 -11.85 0.63 -4.32
CA ASP A 72 -12.60 1.39 -3.30
C ASP A 72 -12.04 2.81 -3.15
N LEU A 73 -12.40 3.67 -4.10
CA LEU A 73 -11.91 5.05 -4.14
C LEU A 73 -12.37 5.88 -2.96
N GLU A 74 -13.55 5.58 -2.42
CA GLU A 74 -14.15 6.29 -1.31
C GLU A 74 -13.38 6.05 -0.04
N ASN A 75 -12.99 4.81 0.26
CA ASN A 75 -12.28 4.52 1.48
C ASN A 75 -10.76 4.75 1.39
N MET A 76 -10.18 4.81 0.18
CA MET A 76 -8.76 5.21 0.01
C MET A 76 -8.43 6.58 0.60
N LYS A 77 -9.41 7.48 0.80
CA LYS A 77 -9.18 8.77 1.48
C LYS A 77 -8.82 8.62 2.96
N PHE A 78 -9.24 7.52 3.60
CA PHE A 78 -8.98 7.22 5.00
C PHE A 78 -7.55 6.72 5.26
N ILE A 79 -6.75 6.46 4.22
CA ILE A 79 -5.30 6.25 4.38
C ILE A 79 -4.63 7.45 5.07
N GLY A 80 -5.22 8.65 4.99
CA GLY A 80 -4.72 9.80 5.78
C GLY A 80 -3.31 10.26 5.39
N LEU A 81 -2.87 9.87 4.19
CA LEU A 81 -1.63 10.27 3.54
C LEU A 81 -1.96 10.87 2.18
N LYS A 82 -1.28 11.96 1.82
CA LYS A 82 -1.41 12.55 0.48
C LYS A 82 -0.63 11.68 -0.51
N PRO A 83 -1.28 11.14 -1.56
CA PRO A 83 -0.57 10.42 -2.60
C PRO A 83 0.34 11.39 -3.38
N THR A 84 1.54 10.94 -3.71
CA THR A 84 2.47 11.67 -4.59
C THR A 84 2.04 11.55 -6.04
N SER A 85 1.53 10.38 -6.43
CA SER A 85 1.06 10.09 -7.79
C SER A 85 -0.25 9.30 -7.74
N LYS A 86 -1.13 9.51 -8.72
CA LYS A 86 -2.42 8.81 -8.84
C LYS A 86 -2.67 8.46 -10.31
N HIS A 87 -2.85 7.18 -10.59
CA HIS A 87 -3.20 6.67 -11.91
C HIS A 87 -4.53 5.93 -11.85
N LYS A 88 -5.39 6.14 -12.84
CA LYS A 88 -6.59 5.33 -13.05
C LYS A 88 -6.17 4.11 -13.88
N VAL A 89 -6.49 2.92 -13.39
CA VAL A 89 -6.11 1.64 -14.01
C VAL A 89 -7.30 0.70 -14.01
N ILE A 90 -7.29 -0.28 -14.92
CA ILE A 90 -8.31 -1.33 -14.95
C ILE A 90 -7.65 -2.60 -14.40
N ASN A 91 -8.18 -3.14 -13.31
CA ASN A 91 -7.73 -4.43 -12.76
C ASN A 91 -8.80 -5.49 -13.01
N SER A 92 -8.53 -6.40 -13.95
CA SER A 92 -9.52 -7.31 -14.53
C SER A 92 -10.66 -6.51 -15.19
N SER A 93 -11.86 -6.50 -14.61
CA SER A 93 -13.01 -5.72 -15.07
C SER A 93 -13.35 -4.53 -14.15
N LEU A 94 -12.56 -4.30 -13.10
CA LEU A 94 -12.81 -3.24 -12.12
C LEU A 94 -11.99 -2.00 -12.44
N GLU A 95 -12.64 -0.85 -12.37
CA GLU A 95 -11.95 0.43 -12.35
C GLU A 95 -11.28 0.63 -10.98
N CYS A 96 -9.96 0.79 -11.00
CA CYS A 96 -9.14 0.97 -9.81
C CYS A 96 -8.34 2.26 -9.88
N SER A 97 -7.86 2.70 -8.72
CA SER A 97 -6.82 3.72 -8.60
C SER A 97 -5.53 3.08 -8.09
N PHE A 98 -4.43 3.36 -8.79
CA PHE A 98 -3.08 3.02 -8.37
C PHE A 98 -2.40 4.28 -7.83
N ARG A 99 -2.09 4.31 -6.54
CA ARG A 99 -1.59 5.50 -5.83
C ARG A 99 -0.22 5.25 -5.22
N GLN A 100 0.67 6.20 -5.42
CA GLN A 100 2.01 6.22 -4.81
C GLN A 100 2.00 7.04 -3.53
N TYR A 101 2.68 6.55 -2.50
CA TYR A 101 2.92 7.20 -1.23
C TYR A 101 4.41 7.16 -0.94
N LEU A 102 5.05 8.33 -0.89
CA LEU A 102 6.41 8.46 -0.37
C LEU A 102 6.32 8.67 1.14
N ILE A 103 6.81 7.71 1.91
CA ILE A 103 6.81 7.76 3.36
C ILE A 103 8.16 8.29 3.83
N TYR A 104 8.16 9.31 4.67
CA TYR A 104 9.36 9.94 5.22
C TYR A 104 9.14 10.25 6.70
N SER A 105 10.23 10.30 7.46
CA SER A 105 10.19 10.78 8.84
C SER A 105 9.89 12.28 8.88
N GLY A 106 8.89 12.69 9.65
CA GLY A 106 8.50 14.09 9.84
C GLY A 106 7.27 14.54 9.03
N SER A 107 6.82 15.77 9.29
CA SER A 107 5.67 16.36 8.60
C SER A 107 6.16 17.25 7.46
N LYS A 108 5.53 17.16 6.27
CA LYS A 108 5.73 18.14 5.17
C LYS A 108 5.32 19.57 5.56
N LYS A 109 4.74 19.78 6.75
CA LYS A 109 4.12 21.05 7.17
C LYS A 109 5.10 22.10 7.72
N GLN A 110 6.42 21.94 7.57
CA GLN A 110 7.37 23.02 7.85
C GLN A 110 8.51 23.01 6.84
N LYS A 111 8.45 23.96 5.89
CA LYS A 111 9.56 24.75 5.33
C LYS A 111 8.97 25.84 4.43
N ASN A 112 8.21 26.74 5.05
CA ASN A 112 8.15 28.13 4.60
C ASN A 112 8.96 28.91 5.64
N SER A 113 10.25 29.02 5.39
CA SER A 113 11.14 29.95 6.07
C SER A 113 12.22 30.29 5.06
N GLU A 114 12.13 31.54 4.59
CA GLU A 114 12.96 32.27 3.62
C GLU A 114 12.61 32.11 2.13
#